data_AF-A0AAD7XLL3-F1
#
_entry.id   AF-A0AAD7XLL3-F1
#
_cell.length_a   1.000
_cell.length_b   1.000
_cell.length_c   1.000
_cell.angle_alpha   90.00
_cell.angle_beta   90.00
_cell.angle_gamma   90.00
#
_symmetry.space_group_name_H-M   'P 1'
#
loop_
_entity.id
_entity.type
_entity.pdbx_description
1 polymer ?
#
loop_
_entity_poly.entity_id
_entity_poly.type
_entity_poly.pdbx_seq_one_letter_code
_entity_poly.pdbx_strand_id
1 'polypeptide(L)'
;MLIGTRDPKSTLHKLAGQEAALRLIATRIAELHRGDWVDADGVFACVVANVAFPEPTGIYCNMLPIVIGDIDSIPENMRHYACILAACPVSRSEWDEIGYLTIDERDVEEGTTQRRPGLHAEATPNLLPANFEPADDTWPTLAWGAGYYVEDCERLGHFEGGLFFASNVARSTRVWNCRANGKAPRGPLGGIDHLRPALGPGVDLDEGDLVWITDQTPHEARPVDVPGGKRQFFRLVTSKIDAWYADHSTPNPLGIVPPDYVTIVRGDKFLAAAP
;
A
#
# COMPACT_ATOMS: atom_id res chain seq x y z
N MET A 1 -14.29 -5.00 12.54
CA MET A 1 -15.38 -5.73 13.23
C MET A 1 -14.84 -7.13 13.49
N LEU A 2 -14.85 -7.63 14.74
CA LEU A 2 -14.32 -8.97 15.02
C LEU A 2 -15.30 -10.00 14.45
N ILE A 3 -14.94 -10.61 13.31
CA ILE A 3 -15.81 -11.50 12.52
C ILE A 3 -16.33 -12.67 13.36
N GLY A 4 -15.57 -13.11 14.37
CA GLY A 4 -15.94 -14.22 15.25
C GLY A 4 -17.23 -14.02 16.07
N THR A 5 -17.73 -12.81 16.30
CA THR A 5 -19.03 -12.67 17.00
C THR A 5 -20.22 -13.12 16.15
N ARG A 6 -20.05 -13.15 14.82
CA ARG A 6 -21.09 -13.53 13.85
C ARG A 6 -21.05 -15.00 13.45
N ASP A 7 -19.98 -15.72 13.78
CA ASP A 7 -19.85 -17.15 13.52
C ASP A 7 -20.28 -17.94 14.77
N PRO A 8 -21.40 -18.68 14.74
CA PRO A 8 -21.87 -19.48 15.88
C PRO A 8 -20.87 -20.52 16.40
N LYS A 9 -19.87 -20.90 15.60
CA LYS A 9 -18.81 -21.85 15.97
C LYS A 9 -17.63 -21.18 16.69
N SER A 10 -17.49 -19.86 16.60
CA SER A 10 -16.42 -19.13 17.26
C SER A 10 -16.68 -19.02 18.76
N THR A 11 -15.62 -19.12 19.57
CA THR A 11 -15.69 -18.81 21.01
C THR A 11 -16.12 -17.37 21.27
N LEU A 12 -15.87 -16.46 20.32
CA LEU A 12 -16.28 -15.05 20.38
C LEU A 12 -17.79 -14.86 20.14
N HIS A 13 -18.53 -15.86 19.63
CA HIS A 13 -19.97 -15.77 19.47
C HIS A 13 -20.71 -15.50 20.78
N LYS A 14 -20.16 -15.99 21.90
CA LYS A 14 -20.68 -15.73 23.25
C LYS A 14 -20.67 -14.23 23.63
N LEU A 15 -19.94 -13.42 22.88
CA LEU A 15 -19.82 -11.97 23.05
C LEU A 15 -20.60 -11.20 21.95
N ALA A 16 -21.50 -11.86 21.22
CA ALA A 16 -22.42 -11.18 20.31
C ALA A 16 -23.26 -10.13 21.06
N GLY A 17 -23.41 -8.93 20.49
CA GLY A 17 -24.07 -7.80 21.15
C GLY A 17 -23.18 -7.04 22.15
N GLN A 18 -21.91 -7.44 22.35
CA GLN A 18 -20.93 -6.76 23.20
C GLN A 18 -19.87 -6.01 22.37
N GLU A 19 -20.24 -5.48 21.20
CA GLU A 19 -19.31 -4.90 20.24
C GLU A 19 -18.53 -3.71 20.84
N ALA A 20 -19.17 -2.92 21.70
CA ALA A 20 -18.51 -1.81 22.38
C ALA A 20 -17.42 -2.29 23.35
N ALA A 21 -17.71 -3.30 24.17
CA ALA A 21 -16.74 -3.88 25.10
C ALA A 21 -15.56 -4.54 24.36
N LEU A 22 -15.85 -5.28 23.29
CA LEU A 22 -14.83 -5.89 22.43
C LEU A 22 -13.92 -4.86 21.76
N ARG A 23 -14.49 -3.75 21.27
CA ARG A 23 -13.69 -2.63 20.72
C ARG A 23 -12.81 -2.00 21.79
N LEU A 24 -13.32 -1.84 23.01
CA LEU A 24 -12.54 -1.32 24.13
C LEU A 24 -11.38 -2.26 24.49
N ILE A 25 -11.63 -3.56 24.58
CA ILE A 25 -10.60 -4.57 24.86
C ILE A 25 -9.53 -4.55 23.76
N ALA A 26 -9.93 -4.60 22.48
CA ALA A 26 -9.00 -4.54 21.36
C ALA A 26 -8.17 -3.24 21.38
N THR A 27 -8.80 -2.11 21.72
CA THR A 27 -8.12 -0.82 21.89
C THR A 27 -7.07 -0.89 22.98
N ARG A 28 -7.41 -1.42 24.16
CA ARG A 28 -6.47 -1.56 25.27
C ARG A 28 -5.32 -2.51 24.95
N ILE A 29 -5.59 -3.62 24.27
CA ILE A 29 -4.54 -4.55 23.82
C ILE A 29 -3.58 -3.83 22.86
N ALA A 30 -4.10 -3.11 21.86
CA ALA A 30 -3.26 -2.38 20.92
C ALA A 30 -2.41 -1.30 21.61
N GLU A 31 -2.98 -0.55 22.56
CA GLU A 31 -2.24 0.44 23.35
C GLU A 31 -1.14 -0.20 24.21
N LEU A 32 -1.44 -1.31 24.89
CA LEU A 32 -0.50 -2.03 25.74
C LEU A 32 0.68 -2.59 24.94
N HIS A 33 0.43 -3.07 23.72
CA HIS A 33 1.43 -3.64 22.84
C HIS A 33 1.99 -2.65 21.80
N ARG A 34 1.74 -1.34 21.95
CA ARG A 34 2.23 -0.34 20.98
C ARG A 34 3.73 -0.47 20.73
N GLY A 35 4.53 -0.61 21.79
CA GLY A 35 5.99 -0.76 21.67
C GLY A 35 6.44 -2.08 21.06
N ASP A 36 5.58 -3.11 21.03
CA ASP A 36 5.90 -4.41 20.43
C ASP A 36 5.51 -4.47 18.96
N TRP A 37 4.44 -3.76 18.55
CA TRP A 37 3.81 -3.89 17.23
C TRP A 37 4.03 -2.70 16.31
N VAL A 38 4.31 -1.52 16.85
CA VAL A 38 4.41 -0.27 16.09
C VAL A 38 5.77 0.37 16.34
N ASP A 39 6.56 0.46 15.28
CA ASP A 39 7.80 1.22 15.32
C ASP A 39 7.51 2.61 14.77
N ALA A 40 7.71 3.64 15.59
CA ALA A 40 7.48 5.04 15.24
C ALA A 40 8.77 5.89 15.29
N ASP A 41 9.90 5.27 15.59
CA ASP A 41 11.21 5.89 15.56
C ASP A 41 11.84 5.66 14.17
N GLY A 42 11.89 6.73 13.36
CA GLY A 42 12.39 6.69 11.99
C GLY A 42 11.47 7.36 10.96
N VAL A 43 11.83 7.16 9.69
CA VAL A 43 11.08 7.67 8.52
C VAL A 43 10.44 6.49 7.81
N PHE A 44 9.11 6.42 7.88
CA PHE A 44 8.28 5.40 7.25
C PHE A 44 7.32 6.01 6.21
N ALA A 45 7.02 7.30 6.34
CA ALA A 45 6.28 8.09 5.36
C ALA A 45 6.94 9.46 5.19
N CYS A 46 7.11 9.92 3.95
CA CYS A 46 7.69 11.23 3.65
C CYS A 46 7.03 11.83 2.40
N VAL A 47 6.55 13.07 2.48
CA VAL A 47 6.17 13.83 1.27
C VAL A 47 7.46 14.25 0.58
N VAL A 48 7.66 13.77 -0.64
CA VAL A 48 8.91 13.94 -1.40
C VAL A 48 8.81 15.02 -2.47
N ALA A 49 7.60 15.32 -2.94
CA ALA A 49 7.33 16.39 -3.90
C ALA A 49 5.85 16.79 -3.86
N ASN A 50 5.51 17.91 -4.50
CA ASN A 50 4.15 18.24 -4.91
C ASN A 50 4.11 18.23 -6.44
N VAL A 51 3.20 17.45 -7.02
CA VAL A 51 3.14 17.17 -8.46
C VAL A 51 1.81 17.60 -9.05
N ALA A 52 1.85 18.13 -10.27
CA ALA A 52 0.65 18.39 -11.05
C ALA A 52 0.27 17.14 -11.85
N PHE A 53 -1.03 16.79 -11.81
CA PHE A 53 -1.55 15.72 -12.64
C PHE A 53 -1.81 16.21 -14.08
N PRO A 54 -1.55 15.37 -15.09
CA PRO A 54 -1.91 15.66 -16.48
C PRO A 54 -3.43 15.63 -16.67
N GLU A 55 -3.92 16.21 -17.77
CA GLU A 55 -5.35 16.12 -18.12
C GLU A 55 -5.78 14.65 -18.26
N PRO A 56 -6.86 14.19 -17.59
CA PRO A 56 -7.25 12.79 -17.60
C PRO A 56 -7.72 12.33 -18.98
N THR A 57 -7.27 11.15 -19.39
CA THR A 57 -7.59 10.54 -20.70
C THR A 57 -8.40 9.23 -20.59
N GLY A 58 -8.73 8.80 -19.36
CA GLY A 58 -9.46 7.57 -19.06
C GLY A 58 -8.56 6.35 -18.84
N ILE A 59 -7.30 6.57 -18.44
CA ILE A 59 -6.33 5.50 -18.22
C ILE A 59 -6.68 4.69 -16.97
N TYR A 60 -6.57 3.37 -17.12
CA TYR A 60 -6.50 2.45 -16.00
C TYR A 60 -5.39 1.42 -16.25
N CYS A 61 -4.42 1.39 -15.35
CA CYS A 61 -3.48 0.29 -15.22
C CYS A 61 -3.23 0.00 -13.74
N ASN A 62 -2.97 -1.25 -13.41
CA ASN A 62 -2.63 -1.64 -12.05
C ASN A 62 -1.40 -2.55 -12.07
N MET A 63 -0.35 -2.17 -11.34
CA MET A 63 0.90 -2.95 -11.26
C MET A 63 1.50 -3.28 -12.65
N LEU A 64 1.41 -2.36 -13.61
CA LEU A 64 2.01 -2.45 -14.93
C LEU A 64 3.55 -2.48 -14.79
N PRO A 65 4.24 -3.56 -15.19
CA PRO A 65 5.69 -3.62 -15.07
C PRO A 65 6.34 -2.65 -16.05
N ILE A 66 7.27 -1.83 -15.58
CA ILE A 66 8.07 -0.85 -16.34
C ILE A 66 9.53 -0.94 -15.90
N VAL A 67 10.45 -0.49 -16.73
CA VAL A 67 11.87 -0.39 -16.35
C VAL A 67 12.09 0.97 -15.71
N ILE A 68 12.57 0.99 -14.46
CA ILE A 68 12.80 2.23 -13.72
C ILE A 68 13.93 3.02 -14.39
N GLY A 69 13.66 4.29 -14.70
CA GLY A 69 14.61 5.17 -15.39
C GLY A 69 14.50 5.14 -16.92
N ASP A 70 13.69 4.24 -17.49
CA ASP A 70 13.49 4.14 -18.93
C ASP A 70 12.05 4.52 -19.33
N ILE A 71 11.90 5.71 -19.92
CA ILE A 71 10.60 6.21 -20.41
C ILE A 71 10.06 5.38 -21.58
N ASP A 72 10.92 4.71 -22.34
CA ASP A 72 10.49 3.93 -23.49
C ASP A 72 9.86 2.59 -23.10
N SER A 73 10.10 2.14 -21.86
CA SER A 73 9.39 1.02 -21.23
C SER A 73 7.92 1.32 -20.89
N ILE A 74 7.51 2.59 -20.96
CA ILE A 74 6.14 3.05 -20.67
C ILE A 74 5.33 3.12 -21.98
N PRO A 75 4.12 2.52 -22.03
CA PRO A 75 3.22 2.65 -23.17
C PRO A 75 2.98 4.13 -23.54
N GLU A 76 3.00 4.45 -24.84
CA GLU A 76 2.94 5.83 -25.35
C GLU A 76 1.78 6.64 -24.76
N ASN A 77 0.60 6.00 -24.64
CA ASN A 77 -0.60 6.62 -24.09
C ASN A 77 -0.49 6.96 -22.59
N MET A 78 0.52 6.48 -21.86
CA MET A 78 0.74 6.75 -20.43
C MET A 78 1.95 7.67 -20.17
N ARG A 79 2.74 8.00 -21.20
CA ARG A 79 4.00 8.75 -21.04
C ARG A 79 3.83 10.18 -20.50
N HIS A 80 2.63 10.75 -20.55
CA HIS A 80 2.35 12.06 -19.96
C HIS A 80 2.41 12.04 -18.41
N TYR A 81 2.46 10.87 -17.77
CA TYR A 81 2.76 10.71 -16.35
C TYR A 81 4.28 10.70 -16.03
N ALA A 82 5.16 10.82 -17.03
CA ALA A 82 6.61 10.75 -16.83
C ALA A 82 7.13 11.84 -15.87
N CYS A 83 6.48 13.00 -15.80
CA CYS A 83 6.85 14.05 -14.83
C CYS A 83 6.66 13.60 -13.38
N ILE A 84 5.61 12.83 -13.08
CA ILE A 84 5.35 12.29 -11.74
C ILE A 84 6.36 11.17 -11.42
N LEU A 85 6.66 10.31 -12.40
CA LEU A 85 7.72 9.30 -12.26
C LEU A 85 9.08 9.93 -11.98
N ALA A 86 9.45 10.99 -12.71
CA ALA A 86 10.71 11.70 -12.51
C ALA A 86 10.78 12.44 -11.16
N ALA A 87 9.64 12.74 -10.54
CA ALA A 87 9.57 13.32 -9.20
C ALA A 87 9.73 12.30 -8.08
N CYS A 88 9.68 10.99 -8.37
CA CYS A 88 9.96 9.94 -7.39
C CYS A 88 11.47 9.85 -7.16
N PRO A 89 12.00 10.15 -5.95
CA PRO A 89 13.43 10.03 -5.63
C PRO A 89 13.84 8.57 -5.43
N VAL A 90 13.68 7.75 -6.47
CA VAL A 90 14.09 6.34 -6.47
C VAL A 90 15.61 6.26 -6.40
N SER A 91 16.12 5.34 -5.58
CA SER A 91 17.57 5.11 -5.47
C SER A 91 18.15 4.73 -6.84
N ARG A 92 19.37 5.20 -7.12
CA ARG A 92 20.09 4.81 -8.35
C ARG A 92 20.41 3.32 -8.41
N SER A 93 20.40 2.64 -7.26
CA SER A 93 20.57 1.19 -7.18
C SER A 93 19.38 0.43 -7.80
N GLU A 94 18.22 1.07 -7.96
CA GLU A 94 17.01 0.49 -8.55
C GLU A 94 16.78 0.93 -10.00
N TRP A 95 17.72 1.66 -10.61
CA TRP A 95 17.64 1.96 -12.04
C TRP A 95 17.86 0.69 -12.85
N ASP A 96 17.19 0.59 -14.00
CA ASP A 96 17.14 -0.59 -14.87
C ASP A 96 16.43 -1.82 -14.26
N GLU A 97 15.97 -1.73 -13.00
CA GLU A 97 15.11 -2.74 -12.38
C GLU A 97 13.64 -2.57 -12.79
N ILE A 98 12.84 -3.62 -12.59
CA ILE A 98 11.40 -3.59 -12.90
C ILE A 98 10.63 -2.92 -11.76
N GLY A 99 10.02 -1.77 -12.01
CA GLY A 99 9.01 -1.15 -11.15
C GLY A 99 7.58 -1.44 -11.63
N TYR A 100 6.59 -1.13 -10.80
CA TYR A 100 5.19 -1.45 -11.09
C TYR A 100 4.30 -0.23 -10.96
N LEU A 101 3.79 0.22 -12.10
CA LEU A 101 2.99 1.43 -12.26
C LEU A 101 1.50 1.14 -12.11
N THR A 102 0.82 1.96 -11.33
CA THR A 102 -0.64 2.03 -11.25
C THR A 102 -1.05 3.46 -11.59
N ILE A 103 -1.96 3.59 -12.56
CA ILE A 103 -2.68 4.82 -12.89
C ILE A 103 -4.17 4.48 -12.86
N ASP A 104 -4.96 5.24 -12.11
CA ASP A 104 -6.41 5.02 -12.00
C ASP A 104 -7.13 6.36 -12.16
N GLU A 105 -7.68 6.60 -13.35
CA GLU A 105 -8.44 7.81 -13.69
C GLU A 105 -9.95 7.59 -13.69
N ARG A 106 -10.42 6.45 -13.16
CA ARG A 106 -11.86 6.14 -13.13
C ARG A 106 -12.60 7.09 -12.19
N ASP A 107 -13.85 7.39 -12.55
CA ASP A 107 -14.73 8.22 -11.73
C ASP A 107 -14.99 7.59 -10.36
N VAL A 108 -15.16 8.45 -9.35
CA VAL A 108 -15.40 8.08 -7.96
C VAL A 108 -16.63 8.80 -7.46
N GLU A 109 -17.59 8.07 -6.93
CA GLU A 109 -18.79 8.65 -6.35
C GLU A 109 -18.45 9.40 -5.05
N GLU A 110 -19.10 10.54 -4.84
CA GLU A 110 -18.98 11.31 -3.59
C GLU A 110 -19.28 10.42 -2.37
N GLY A 111 -18.45 10.53 -1.32
CA GLY A 111 -18.57 9.70 -0.12
C GLY A 111 -18.04 8.28 -0.27
N THR A 112 -17.50 7.90 -1.43
CA THR A 112 -16.87 6.59 -1.67
C THR A 112 -15.35 6.68 -1.83
N THR A 113 -14.68 5.53 -1.89
CA THR A 113 -13.22 5.44 -2.08
C THR A 113 -12.91 4.77 -3.41
N GLN A 114 -11.99 5.33 -4.20
CA GLN A 114 -11.52 4.69 -5.45
C GLN A 114 -10.72 3.41 -5.18
N ARG A 115 -10.00 3.40 -4.05
CA ARG A 115 -9.15 2.28 -3.60
C ARG A 115 -9.81 1.58 -2.42
N ARG A 116 -9.22 0.45 -2.01
CA ARG A 116 -9.75 -0.38 -0.91
C ARG A 116 -9.96 0.47 0.36
N PRO A 117 -11.17 0.47 0.94
CA PRO A 117 -11.41 1.17 2.21
C PRO A 117 -10.77 0.42 3.39
N GLY A 118 -10.59 1.13 4.49
CA GLY A 118 -10.01 0.58 5.72
C GLY A 118 -8.50 0.73 5.80
N LEU A 119 -7.99 0.68 7.02
CA LEU A 119 -6.57 0.88 7.30
C LEU A 119 -5.79 -0.39 7.01
N HIS A 120 -4.70 -0.25 6.27
CA HIS A 120 -3.86 -1.36 5.86
C HIS A 120 -2.38 -0.98 5.73
N ALA A 121 -1.54 -2.00 5.61
CA ALA A 121 -0.20 -1.91 5.05
C ALA A 121 -0.08 -2.94 3.90
N GLU A 122 0.85 -2.74 2.99
CA GLU A 122 0.99 -3.55 1.75
C GLU A 122 1.74 -4.86 2.01
N ALA A 123 2.58 -4.94 3.04
CA ALA A 123 3.20 -6.18 3.50
C ALA A 123 2.13 -7.11 4.10
N THR A 124 1.66 -8.06 3.29
CA THR A 124 0.52 -8.95 3.64
C THR A 124 0.95 -10.39 3.92
N PRO A 125 0.42 -11.04 4.97
CA PRO A 125 0.72 -12.44 5.29
C PRO A 125 -0.22 -13.46 4.64
N ASN A 126 -1.44 -13.06 4.28
CA ASN A 126 -2.47 -14.02 3.79
C ASN A 126 -2.41 -14.28 2.28
N LEU A 127 -1.30 -13.93 1.66
CA LEU A 127 -1.08 -13.99 0.22
C LEU A 127 0.11 -14.87 -0.15
N LEU A 128 0.74 -15.49 0.85
CA LEU A 128 1.88 -16.36 0.68
C LEU A 128 1.49 -17.57 -0.18
N PRO A 129 2.34 -17.95 -1.15
CA PRO A 129 2.19 -19.23 -1.84
C PRO A 129 2.11 -20.37 -0.81
N ALA A 130 1.37 -21.44 -1.13
CA ALA A 130 1.18 -22.58 -0.23
C ALA A 130 2.47 -23.27 0.26
N ASN A 131 3.62 -22.94 -0.34
CA ASN A 131 4.94 -23.49 -0.02
C ASN A 131 5.89 -22.46 0.64
N PHE A 132 5.38 -21.33 1.14
CA PHE A 132 6.21 -20.34 1.82
C PHE A 132 6.45 -20.77 3.27
N GLU A 133 7.71 -21.01 3.65
CA GLU A 133 8.10 -21.23 5.04
C GLU A 133 8.69 -19.96 5.65
N PRO A 134 8.12 -19.41 6.73
CA PRO A 134 8.75 -18.31 7.47
C PRO A 134 10.11 -18.75 8.03
N ALA A 135 11.09 -17.85 7.97
CA ALA A 135 12.42 -18.10 8.51
C ALA A 135 12.50 -18.00 10.05
N ASP A 136 11.49 -17.43 10.71
CA ASP A 136 11.46 -17.11 12.15
C ASP A 136 10.02 -16.96 12.71
N ASP A 137 9.90 -16.60 14.00
CA ASP A 137 8.62 -16.33 14.69
C ASP A 137 7.94 -15.02 14.23
N THR A 138 8.36 -14.42 13.11
CA THR A 138 7.66 -13.27 12.53
C THR A 138 6.48 -13.72 11.69
N TRP A 139 5.46 -12.87 11.56
CA TRP A 139 4.41 -13.14 10.59
C TRP A 139 5.03 -13.06 9.19
N PRO A 140 5.07 -14.16 8.41
CA PRO A 140 5.63 -14.11 7.07
C PRO A 140 4.84 -13.10 6.24
N THR A 141 5.49 -12.08 5.72
CA THR A 141 4.87 -11.10 4.82
C THR A 141 5.55 -11.13 3.48
N LEU A 142 4.77 -11.07 2.41
CA LEU A 142 5.32 -10.77 1.08
C LEU A 142 5.80 -9.33 1.04
N ALA A 143 7.01 -9.14 0.53
CA ALA A 143 7.53 -7.83 0.18
C ALA A 143 6.68 -7.22 -0.93
N TRP A 144 6.34 -5.94 -0.77
CA TRP A 144 5.55 -5.18 -1.75
C TRP A 144 6.18 -3.80 -2.00
N GLY A 145 7.36 -3.81 -2.63
CA GLY A 145 8.27 -2.69 -2.77
C GLY A 145 9.31 -2.66 -1.65
N ALA A 146 9.06 -3.34 -0.52
CA ALA A 146 9.82 -3.19 0.71
C ALA A 146 9.85 -1.72 1.15
N GLY A 147 11.02 -1.12 1.27
CA GLY A 147 11.17 0.28 1.62
C GLY A 147 11.83 0.45 2.98
N TYR A 148 12.95 1.14 2.99
CA TYR A 148 13.53 1.69 4.20
C TYR A 148 14.26 3.00 3.90
N TYR A 149 14.27 3.89 4.88
CA TYR A 149 15.05 5.10 4.83
C TYR A 149 16.47 4.81 5.31
N VAL A 150 17.46 5.17 4.50
CA VAL A 150 18.87 5.09 4.87
C VAL A 150 19.30 6.46 5.35
N GLU A 151 19.52 6.57 6.66
CA GLU A 151 20.14 7.74 7.24
C GLU A 151 21.61 7.80 6.80
N ASP A 152 22.00 8.94 6.23
CA ASP A 152 23.38 9.24 5.89
C ASP A 152 23.78 10.47 6.71
N CYS A 153 24.73 10.33 7.63
CA CYS A 153 25.14 11.44 8.50
C CYS A 153 25.88 12.55 7.73
N GLU A 154 26.34 12.28 6.51
CA GLU A 154 27.12 13.22 5.69
C GLU A 154 26.30 13.82 4.53
N ARG A 155 25.13 13.26 4.21
CA ARG A 155 24.25 13.70 3.11
C ARG A 155 22.79 13.77 3.57
N LEU A 156 21.91 14.29 2.73
CA LEU A 156 20.48 14.01 2.91
C LEU A 156 20.29 12.49 2.72
N GLY A 157 19.74 11.80 3.71
CA GLY A 157 19.45 10.37 3.61
C GLY A 157 18.55 10.05 2.43
N HIS A 158 18.50 8.79 2.02
CA HIS A 158 17.83 8.35 0.81
C HIS A 158 16.86 7.21 1.06
N PHE A 159 15.97 6.98 0.10
CA PHE A 159 14.98 5.92 0.14
C PHE A 159 15.49 4.72 -0.67
N GLU A 160 15.50 3.54 -0.06
CA GLU A 160 15.77 2.28 -0.73
C GLU A 160 14.48 1.47 -0.82
N GLY A 161 13.99 1.24 -2.03
CA GLY A 161 12.72 0.57 -2.27
C GLY A 161 11.49 1.41 -1.90
N GLY A 162 10.39 0.70 -1.62
CA GLY A 162 9.14 1.25 -1.12
C GLY A 162 8.12 1.54 -2.21
N LEU A 163 7.24 2.48 -1.90
CA LEU A 163 6.13 2.86 -2.76
C LEU A 163 6.03 4.38 -2.80
N PHE A 164 5.81 4.91 -3.99
CA PHE A 164 5.46 6.30 -4.20
C PHE A 164 4.02 6.37 -4.65
N PHE A 165 3.22 7.27 -4.08
CA PHE A 165 1.88 7.51 -4.60
C PHE A 165 1.44 8.96 -4.42
N ALA A 166 0.50 9.38 -5.26
CA ALA A 166 -0.09 10.70 -5.24
C ALA A 166 -1.56 10.64 -5.69
N SER A 167 -2.32 11.69 -5.38
CA SER A 167 -3.70 11.87 -5.81
C SER A 167 -3.96 13.33 -6.17
N ASN A 168 -4.74 13.58 -7.22
CA ASN A 168 -5.20 14.93 -7.57
C ASN A 168 -6.36 15.42 -6.68
N VAL A 169 -6.79 14.63 -5.71
CA VAL A 169 -7.83 14.99 -4.74
C VAL A 169 -7.23 15.06 -3.35
N ALA A 170 -7.26 16.26 -2.76
CA ALA A 170 -6.83 16.50 -1.38
C ALA A 170 -7.64 15.67 -0.38
N ARG A 171 -7.00 15.28 0.72
CA ARG A 171 -7.57 14.55 1.86
C ARG A 171 -8.22 13.21 1.48
N SER A 172 -7.97 12.70 0.27
CA SER A 172 -8.44 11.39 -0.22
C SER A 172 -7.58 10.23 0.29
N THR A 173 -6.46 10.50 0.93
CA THR A 173 -5.55 9.49 1.48
C THR A 173 -4.95 9.98 2.80
N ARG A 174 -4.80 9.06 3.74
CA ARG A 174 -4.14 9.31 5.02
C ARG A 174 -3.02 8.31 5.23
N VAL A 175 -1.90 8.80 5.76
CA VAL A 175 -0.70 8.02 6.08
C VAL A 175 -0.30 8.22 7.55
N TRP A 176 0.39 7.25 8.13
CA TRP A 176 1.00 7.37 9.44
C TRP A 176 2.50 7.16 9.31
N ASN A 177 3.32 8.08 9.82
CA ASN A 177 4.78 7.92 9.84
C ASN A 177 5.21 6.94 10.95
N CYS A 178 4.85 5.68 10.77
CA CYS A 178 5.24 4.54 11.58
C CYS A 178 5.14 3.29 10.72
N ARG A 179 5.64 2.16 11.21
CA ARG A 179 5.36 0.85 10.60
C ARG A 179 4.65 -0.05 11.59
N ALA A 180 3.68 -0.81 11.10
CA ALA A 180 3.29 -2.03 11.78
C ALA A 180 4.41 -3.04 11.52
N ASN A 181 5.13 -3.50 12.53
CA ASN A 181 6.30 -4.36 12.33
C ASN A 181 5.89 -5.84 12.11
N GLY A 182 6.87 -6.75 12.00
CA GLY A 182 6.63 -8.18 11.74
C GLY A 182 5.90 -8.93 12.86
N LYS A 183 5.75 -8.34 14.06
CA LYS A 183 5.01 -8.93 15.19
C LYS A 183 3.55 -8.48 15.24
N ALA A 184 3.20 -7.40 14.53
CA ALA A 184 1.86 -6.86 14.51
C ALA A 184 0.89 -7.84 13.83
N PRO A 185 -0.22 -8.23 14.49
CA PRO A 185 -1.23 -9.05 13.85
C PRO A 185 -1.81 -8.32 12.63
N ARG A 186 -2.00 -9.03 11.51
CA ARG A 186 -2.60 -8.48 10.30
C ARG A 186 -3.80 -9.31 9.89
N GLY A 187 -4.88 -8.62 9.55
CA GLY A 187 -6.05 -9.23 8.93
C GLY A 187 -5.82 -9.54 7.44
N PRO A 188 -6.84 -10.11 6.78
CA PRO A 188 -6.82 -10.36 5.35
C PRO A 188 -6.36 -9.14 4.55
N LEU A 189 -5.49 -9.40 3.58
CA LEU A 189 -4.92 -8.40 2.69
C LEU A 189 -4.23 -7.22 3.42
N GLY A 190 -3.70 -7.43 4.63
CA GLY A 190 -2.94 -6.42 5.37
C GLY A 190 -3.78 -5.48 6.22
N GLY A 191 -5.04 -5.81 6.47
CA GLY A 191 -5.92 -4.99 7.30
C GLY A 191 -5.42 -4.86 8.74
N ILE A 192 -5.25 -3.62 9.20
CA ILE A 192 -4.72 -3.30 10.54
C ILE A 192 -5.58 -2.25 11.27
N ASP A 193 -6.88 -2.17 10.95
CA ASP A 193 -7.82 -1.23 11.60
C ASP A 193 -7.80 -1.29 13.14
N HIS A 194 -7.52 -2.46 13.71
CA HIS A 194 -7.43 -2.65 15.16
C HIS A 194 -6.21 -1.96 15.79
N LEU A 195 -5.18 -1.61 15.01
CA LEU A 195 -3.99 -0.90 15.47
C LEU A 195 -4.17 0.62 15.55
N ARG A 196 -5.27 1.20 15.01
CA ARG A 196 -5.50 2.66 15.00
C ARG A 196 -5.18 3.37 16.33
N PRO A 197 -5.58 2.86 17.51
CA PRO A 197 -5.27 3.50 18.78
C PRO A 197 -3.77 3.58 19.09
N ALA A 198 -2.99 2.64 18.55
CA ALA A 198 -1.54 2.56 18.76
C ALA A 198 -0.72 3.37 17.75
N LEU A 199 -1.29 3.81 16.62
CA LEU A 199 -0.52 4.50 15.57
C LEU A 199 -0.20 5.96 15.89
N GLY A 200 -1.00 6.61 16.76
CA GLY A 200 -0.93 8.06 16.94
C GLY A 200 -1.61 8.84 15.80
N PRO A 201 -1.30 10.14 15.65
CA PRO A 201 -1.94 10.98 14.63
C PRO A 201 -1.48 10.58 13.22
N GLY A 202 -2.43 10.46 12.30
CA GLY A 202 -2.16 10.32 10.87
C GLY A 202 -2.22 11.67 10.16
N VAL A 203 -1.62 11.75 8.98
CA VAL A 203 -1.57 12.94 8.12
C VAL A 203 -2.46 12.69 6.91
N ASP A 204 -3.45 13.57 6.72
CA ASP A 204 -4.20 13.64 5.46
C ASP A 204 -3.30 14.34 4.43
N LEU A 205 -3.13 13.73 3.26
CA LEU A 205 -2.32 14.30 2.17
C LEU A 205 -3.11 15.36 1.41
N ASP A 206 -2.45 16.41 0.94
CA ASP A 206 -3.06 17.41 0.07
C ASP A 206 -3.05 16.96 -1.40
N GLU A 207 -3.70 17.74 -2.27
CA GLU A 207 -3.69 17.50 -3.70
C GLU A 207 -2.26 17.59 -4.24
N GLY A 208 -1.86 16.58 -5.02
CA GLY A 208 -0.55 16.54 -5.66
C GLY A 208 0.58 16.13 -4.72
N ASP A 209 0.33 15.89 -3.42
CA ASP A 209 1.37 15.39 -2.53
C ASP A 209 1.83 14.00 -3.00
N LEU A 210 3.06 13.95 -3.51
CA LEU A 210 3.76 12.71 -3.82
C LEU A 210 4.44 12.25 -2.54
N VAL A 211 3.97 11.12 -2.01
CA VAL A 211 4.48 10.55 -0.77
C VAL A 211 5.24 9.26 -1.07
N TRP A 212 6.38 9.09 -0.41
CA TRP A 212 7.05 7.81 -0.26
C TRP A 212 6.60 7.14 1.03
N ILE A 213 6.34 5.83 0.98
CA ILE A 213 6.11 4.99 2.15
C ILE A 213 6.86 3.66 2.05
N THR A 214 7.03 2.97 3.18
CA THR A 214 7.40 1.54 3.18
C THR A 214 6.16 0.65 3.00
N ASP A 215 6.36 -0.61 2.63
CA ASP A 215 5.28 -1.60 2.52
C ASP A 215 4.64 -1.95 3.87
N GLN A 216 5.29 -1.66 4.98
CA GLN A 216 4.78 -1.85 6.34
C GLN A 216 4.09 -0.60 6.92
N THR A 217 4.08 0.51 6.18
CA THR A 217 3.54 1.79 6.64
C THR A 217 2.01 1.79 6.59
N PRO A 218 1.31 2.08 7.71
CA PRO A 218 -0.13 2.19 7.71
C PRO A 218 -0.62 3.34 6.83
N HIS A 219 -1.60 3.06 5.98
CA HIS A 219 -2.28 4.05 5.17
C HIS A 219 -3.72 3.63 4.86
N GLU A 220 -4.56 4.58 4.47
CA GLU A 220 -5.94 4.33 4.08
C GLU A 220 -6.41 5.27 2.97
N ALA A 221 -7.26 4.73 2.10
CA ALA A 221 -8.09 5.55 1.22
C ALA A 221 -9.23 6.17 2.03
N ARG A 222 -9.51 7.44 1.79
CA ARG A 222 -10.56 8.21 2.45
C ARG A 222 -11.70 8.49 1.48
N PRO A 223 -12.95 8.52 1.96
CA PRO A 223 -14.07 8.99 1.16
C PRO A 223 -13.76 10.34 0.54
N VAL A 224 -14.00 10.48 -0.76
CA VAL A 224 -13.74 11.72 -1.48
C VAL A 224 -14.97 12.62 -1.45
N ASP A 225 -14.73 13.91 -1.32
CA ASP A 225 -15.76 14.95 -1.34
C ASP A 225 -15.55 15.83 -2.59
N VAL A 226 -15.77 15.23 -3.77
CA VAL A 226 -15.51 15.88 -5.07
C VAL A 226 -16.76 15.83 -5.95
N PRO A 227 -17.40 16.97 -6.22
CA PRO A 227 -18.49 17.04 -7.18
C PRO A 227 -18.00 16.67 -8.59
N GLY A 228 -18.66 15.69 -9.23
CA GLY A 228 -18.34 15.26 -10.59
C GLY A 228 -17.30 14.15 -10.73
N GLY A 229 -16.77 13.64 -9.61
CA GLY A 229 -16.16 12.31 -9.52
C GLY A 229 -14.80 12.07 -10.20
N LYS A 230 -14.17 13.06 -10.83
CA LYS A 230 -12.87 12.85 -11.48
C LYS A 230 -11.72 12.80 -10.47
N ARG A 231 -11.21 11.60 -10.19
CA ARG A 231 -9.99 11.37 -9.39
C ARG A 231 -8.95 10.64 -10.22
N GLN A 232 -7.73 11.16 -10.22
CA GLN A 232 -6.54 10.50 -10.72
C GLN A 232 -5.70 10.04 -9.53
N PHE A 233 -5.37 8.74 -9.52
CA PHE A 233 -4.45 8.15 -8.55
C PHE A 233 -3.24 7.60 -9.28
N PHE A 234 -2.05 7.95 -8.79
CA PHE A 234 -0.78 7.44 -9.27
C PHE A 234 -0.12 6.63 -8.16
N ARG A 235 0.46 5.48 -8.50
CA ARG A 235 1.35 4.73 -7.62
C ARG A 235 2.47 4.06 -8.41
N LEU A 236 3.69 4.17 -7.90
CA LEU A 236 4.84 3.37 -8.30
C LEU A 236 5.24 2.48 -7.12
N VAL A 237 5.21 1.17 -7.31
CA VAL A 237 5.90 0.22 -6.42
C VAL A 237 7.26 -0.05 -7.02
N THR A 238 8.34 0.03 -6.25
CA THR A 238 9.69 -0.25 -6.78
C THR A 238 9.94 -1.76 -6.93
N SER A 239 11.20 -2.17 -7.13
CA SER A 239 11.55 -3.50 -7.67
C SER A 239 11.39 -4.68 -6.73
N LYS A 240 11.30 -4.44 -5.41
CA LYS A 240 11.29 -5.50 -4.39
C LYS A 240 9.88 -5.99 -4.09
N ILE A 241 9.26 -6.71 -5.04
CA ILE A 241 8.03 -7.46 -4.80
C ILE A 241 8.29 -8.97 -4.83
N ASP A 242 7.56 -9.74 -4.04
CA ASP A 242 7.66 -11.20 -4.06
C ASP A 242 6.66 -11.87 -5.00
N ALA A 243 5.53 -11.20 -5.28
CA ALA A 243 4.44 -11.77 -6.06
C ALA A 243 3.75 -10.75 -6.97
N TRP A 244 3.36 -11.18 -8.16
CA TRP A 244 2.59 -10.37 -9.11
C TRP A 244 1.31 -11.12 -9.52
N TYR A 245 0.15 -10.51 -9.29
CA TYR A 245 -1.16 -11.15 -9.47
C TYR A 245 -1.68 -10.89 -10.88
N ALA A 246 -1.52 -11.87 -11.78
CA ALA A 246 -1.77 -11.69 -13.20
C ALA A 246 -3.21 -11.29 -13.53
N ASP A 247 -4.20 -11.83 -12.80
CA ASP A 247 -5.63 -11.54 -13.05
C ASP A 247 -6.07 -10.20 -12.44
N HIS A 248 -5.21 -9.57 -11.64
CA HIS A 248 -5.47 -8.28 -10.97
C HIS A 248 -4.53 -7.17 -11.43
N SER A 249 -3.61 -7.48 -12.35
CA SER A 249 -2.56 -6.58 -12.80
C SER A 249 -2.61 -6.40 -14.31
N THR A 250 -2.07 -5.29 -14.80
CA THR A 250 -2.07 -4.96 -16.22
C THR A 250 -0.76 -5.43 -16.85
N PRO A 251 -0.75 -6.33 -17.84
CA PRO A 251 0.47 -6.68 -18.56
C PRO A 251 0.96 -5.50 -19.40
N ASN A 252 2.28 -5.35 -19.52
CA ASN A 252 2.83 -4.29 -20.37
C ASN A 252 2.78 -4.72 -21.86
N PRO A 253 2.12 -3.96 -22.75
CA PRO A 253 2.02 -4.31 -24.17
C PRO A 253 3.37 -4.30 -24.91
N LEU A 254 4.41 -3.71 -24.33
CA LEU A 254 5.77 -3.68 -24.86
C LEU A 254 6.58 -4.95 -24.51
N GLY A 255 5.98 -5.90 -23.80
CA GLY A 255 6.62 -7.18 -23.47
C GLY A 255 7.48 -7.15 -22.20
N ILE A 256 7.45 -6.06 -21.43
CA ILE A 256 8.09 -6.00 -20.11
C ILE A 256 7.31 -6.91 -19.15
N VAL A 257 8.03 -7.78 -18.44
CA VAL A 257 7.47 -8.76 -17.51
C VAL A 257 8.16 -8.66 -16.15
N PRO A 258 7.49 -9.09 -15.06
CA PRO A 258 8.19 -9.26 -13.78
C PRO A 258 9.40 -10.21 -13.93
N PRO A 259 10.50 -9.97 -13.19
CA PRO A 259 11.69 -10.82 -13.25
C PRO A 259 11.43 -12.22 -12.65
N ASP A 260 12.30 -13.18 -12.97
CA ASP A 260 12.11 -14.61 -12.67
C ASP A 260 11.95 -14.93 -11.16
N TYR A 261 12.45 -14.07 -10.28
CA TYR A 261 12.29 -14.23 -8.83
C TYR A 261 10.88 -13.85 -8.33
N VAL A 262 10.10 -13.12 -9.11
CA VAL A 262 8.74 -12.70 -8.75
C VAL A 262 7.77 -13.82 -9.08
N THR A 263 7.05 -14.30 -8.06
CA THR A 263 6.04 -15.35 -8.27
C THR A 263 4.82 -14.79 -8.99
N ILE A 264 4.56 -15.28 -10.20
CA ILE A 264 3.32 -14.96 -10.93
C ILE A 264 2.16 -15.76 -10.36
N VAL A 265 1.26 -15.07 -9.66
CA VAL A 265 0.06 -15.69 -9.06
C VAL A 265 -1.12 -15.53 -10.01
N ARG A 266 -1.80 -16.64 -10.31
CA ARG A 266 -3.05 -16.68 -11.08
C ARG A 266 -4.19 -17.09 -10.15
N GLY A 267 -5.37 -16.50 -10.34
CA GLY A 267 -6.54 -16.63 -9.49
C GLY A 267 -6.93 -15.32 -8.81
N ASP A 268 -8.16 -15.28 -8.29
CA ASP A 268 -8.66 -14.10 -7.61
C ASP A 268 -8.08 -13.99 -6.18
N LYS A 269 -7.22 -13.00 -5.96
CA LYS A 269 -6.65 -12.69 -4.64
C LYS A 269 -7.69 -12.33 -3.58
N PHE A 270 -8.90 -11.93 -3.98
CA PHE A 270 -10.01 -11.64 -3.07
C PHE A 270 -10.78 -12.89 -2.65
N LEU A 271 -10.73 -13.97 -3.44
CA LEU A 271 -11.37 -15.25 -3.08
C LEU A 271 -10.59 -16.00 -2.00
N ALA A 272 -9.26 -15.91 -2.00
CA ALA A 272 -8.42 -16.45 -0.92
C ALA A 272 -8.57 -15.69 0.42
N ALA A 273 -9.16 -14.49 0.38
CA ALA A 273 -9.42 -13.64 1.53
C ALA A 273 -10.88 -13.66 2.02
N ALA A 274 -11.76 -14.40 1.32
CA ALA A 274 -13.13 -14.64 1.77
C ALA A 274 -13.14 -15.64 2.94
N PRO A 275 -13.93 -15.40 4.00
CA PRO A 275 -14.04 -16.32 5.14
C PRO A 275 -14.61 -17.68 4.76
#